data_AF-A0A4R0XQX2-F1
#
_entry.id   AF-A0A4R0XQX2-F1
#
_cell.length_a   1.000
_cell.length_b   1.000
_cell.length_c   1.000
_cell.angle_alpha   90.00
_cell.angle_beta   90.00
_cell.angle_gamma   90.00
#
_symmetry.space_group_name_H-M   'P 1'
#
loop_
_entity.id
_entity.type
_entity.pdbx_description
1 polymer ?
#
loop_
_entity_poly.entity_id
_entity_poly.type
_entity_poly.pdbx_seq_one_letter_code
_entity_poly.pdbx_strand_id
1 'polypeptide(L)'
;MEAPTGVGTLRSASLADVELEHLERMVQYVVRRTETDDVSKLDYEYWAKRLRKLAQTYDLVATQRQRVIALLDLLEREMLYQARRAAAV
;
A
#
# COMPACT_ATOMS: atom_id res chain seq x y z
N MET A 1 33.38 -16.31 -15.52
CA MET A 1 32.66 -15.12 -16.01
C MET A 1 31.27 -15.23 -15.41
N GLU A 2 31.06 -14.69 -14.22
CA GLU A 2 29.82 -14.85 -13.48
C GLU A 2 28.76 -13.90 -14.04
N ALA A 3 27.62 -14.46 -14.47
CA ALA A 3 26.49 -13.70 -14.96
C ALA A 3 25.77 -13.03 -13.78
N PRO A 4 25.42 -11.73 -13.86
CA PRO A 4 24.72 -11.05 -12.79
C PRO A 4 23.35 -11.72 -12.60
N THR A 5 23.11 -12.21 -11.39
CA THR A 5 21.83 -12.79 -10.95
C THR A 5 20.69 -11.86 -11.34
N GLY A 6 19.80 -12.38 -12.19
CA GLY A 6 18.78 -11.62 -12.87
C GLY A 6 17.96 -10.77 -11.92
N VAL A 7 17.83 -9.49 -12.30
CA VAL A 7 16.63 -8.71 -12.01
C VAL A 7 15.50 -9.51 -12.62
N GLY A 8 14.84 -10.35 -11.81
CA GLY A 8 13.73 -11.18 -12.26
C GLY A 8 12.75 -10.29 -13.00
N THR A 9 12.43 -10.66 -14.24
CA THR A 9 11.54 -9.93 -15.16
C THR A 9 10.32 -9.41 -14.41
N LEU A 10 10.36 -8.14 -14.03
CA LEU A 10 9.27 -7.49 -13.33
C LEU A 10 8.04 -7.49 -14.25
N ARG A 11 6.86 -7.64 -13.65
CA ARG A 11 5.60 -7.66 -14.42
C ARG A 11 5.33 -6.27 -15.02
N SER A 12 4.57 -6.24 -16.11
CA SER A 12 4.34 -5.01 -16.88
C SER A 12 3.69 -3.90 -16.05
N ALA A 13 4.08 -2.65 -16.34
CA ALA A 13 3.48 -1.46 -15.73
C ALA A 13 1.96 -1.38 -15.95
N SER A 14 1.45 -1.85 -17.10
CA SER A 14 0.01 -1.88 -17.38
C SER A 14 -0.77 -2.75 -16.40
N LEU A 15 -0.23 -3.90 -16.02
CA LEU A 15 -0.85 -4.79 -15.04
C LEU A 15 -0.73 -4.22 -13.62
N ALA A 16 0.36 -3.49 -13.35
CA ALA A 16 0.53 -2.78 -12.09
C ALA A 16 -0.55 -1.71 -11.88
N ASP A 17 -1.00 -1.04 -12.95
CA ASP A 17 -1.97 0.04 -12.86
C ASP A 17 -3.35 -0.44 -12.38
N VAL A 18 -3.82 -1.57 -12.93
CA VAL A 18 -5.09 -2.19 -12.55
C VAL A 18 -5.06 -2.66 -11.09
N GLU A 19 -3.97 -3.31 -10.68
CA GLU A 19 -3.79 -3.74 -9.28
C GLU A 19 -3.71 -2.54 -8.34
N LEU A 20 -3.02 -1.47 -8.75
CA LEU A 20 -2.87 -0.25 -7.97
C LEU A 20 -4.21 0.47 -7.79
N GLU A 21 -5.02 0.57 -8.85
CA GLU A 21 -6.38 1.11 -8.75
C GLU A 21 -7.25 0.33 -7.75
N HIS A 22 -7.17 -1.00 -7.76
CA HIS A 22 -7.90 -1.82 -6.80
C HIS A 22 -7.43 -1.54 -5.37
N LEU A 23 -6.11 -1.49 -5.15
CA LEU A 23 -5.53 -1.18 -3.84
C LEU A 23 -5.92 0.22 -3.36
N GLU A 24 -5.96 1.23 -4.24
CA GLU A 24 -6.39 2.58 -3.89
C GLU A 24 -7.83 2.61 -3.37
N ARG A 25 -8.75 1.96 -4.08
CA ARG A 25 -10.15 1.88 -3.66
C ARG A 25 -10.29 1.15 -2.33
N MET A 26 -9.53 0.07 -2.12
CA MET A 26 -9.54 -0.69 -0.86
C MET A 26 -8.98 0.12 0.31
N VAL A 27 -7.86 0.82 0.12
CA VAL A 27 -7.28 1.69 1.16
C VAL A 27 -8.25 2.80 1.52
N GLN A 28 -8.83 3.50 0.54
CA GLN A 28 -9.82 4.56 0.80
C GLN A 28 -11.04 4.04 1.56
N TYR A 29 -11.54 2.86 1.19
CA TYR A 29 -12.66 2.23 1.86
C TYR A 29 -12.34 1.90 3.32
N VAL A 30 -11.15 1.36 3.58
CA VAL A 30 -10.68 1.02 4.93
C VAL A 30 -10.58 2.28 5.78
N VAL A 31 -9.91 3.32 5.29
CA VAL A 31 -9.75 4.58 6.02
C VAL A 31 -11.11 5.17 6.40
N ARG A 32 -12.06 5.27 5.45
CA ARG A 32 -13.39 5.82 5.71
C ARG A 32 -14.22 4.99 6.71
N ARG A 33 -14.08 3.67 6.71
CA ARG A 33 -14.84 2.80 7.62
C ARG A 33 -14.32 2.85 9.05
N THR A 34 -13.02 2.98 9.24
CA THR A 34 -12.42 3.10 10.58
C THR A 34 -12.78 4.42 11.27
N GLU A 35 -13.18 5.45 10.52
CA GLU A 35 -13.76 6.69 11.10
C GLU A 35 -15.15 6.47 11.70
N THR A 36 -15.94 5.54 11.14
CA THR A 36 -17.36 5.36 11.49
C THR A 36 -17.64 4.20 12.45
N ASP A 37 -16.80 3.17 12.46
CA ASP A 37 -16.98 1.97 13.25
C ASP A 37 -15.68 1.59 13.96
N ASP A 38 -15.79 1.23 15.24
CA ASP A 38 -14.70 0.57 16.02
C ASP A 38 -14.43 -0.87 15.52
N VAL A 39 -15.14 -1.26 14.45
CA VAL A 39 -15.11 -2.59 13.83
C VAL A 39 -13.81 -2.74 13.06
N SER A 40 -12.88 -3.35 13.78
CA SER A 40 -11.63 -3.94 13.36
C SER A 40 -10.56 -2.93 12.98
N LYS A 41 -9.42 -3.08 13.65
CA LYS A 41 -8.06 -2.85 13.15
C LYS A 41 -7.90 -3.53 11.78
N LEU A 42 -8.61 -3.05 10.76
CA LEU A 42 -8.42 -3.42 9.37
C LEU A 42 -6.96 -3.17 9.12
N ASP A 43 -6.26 -4.27 8.85
CA ASP A 43 -4.84 -4.38 9.11
C ASP A 43 -4.07 -3.44 8.16
N TYR A 44 -3.86 -2.20 8.61
CA TYR A 44 -3.11 -1.18 7.89
C TYR A 44 -1.71 -1.70 7.54
N GLU A 45 -1.14 -2.53 8.41
CA GLU A 45 0.13 -3.20 8.18
C GLU A 45 0.04 -4.23 7.04
N TYR A 46 -1.04 -5.01 6.96
CA TYR A 46 -1.33 -5.89 5.82
C TYR A 46 -1.41 -5.11 4.49
N TRP A 47 -2.14 -4.00 4.45
CA TRP A 47 -2.24 -3.18 3.24
C TRP A 47 -0.90 -2.55 2.86
N ALA A 48 -0.12 -2.09 3.83
CA ALA A 48 1.23 -1.58 3.60
C ALA A 48 2.18 -2.67 3.06
N LYS A 49 2.11 -3.89 3.62
CA LYS A 49 2.85 -5.06 3.10
C LYS A 49 2.46 -5.37 1.66
N ARG A 50 1.16 -5.29 1.33
CA ARG A 50 0.66 -5.56 -0.02
C ARG A 50 1.13 -4.51 -1.04
N LEU A 51 1.13 -3.23 -0.67
CA LEU A 51 1.67 -2.13 -1.50
C LEU A 51 3.18 -2.28 -1.73
N ARG A 52 3.95 -2.61 -0.69
CA ARG A 52 5.40 -2.89 -0.83
C ARG A 52 5.67 -4.09 -1.75
N LYS A 53 4.87 -5.15 -1.62
CA LYS A 53 4.97 -6.33 -2.50
C LYS A 53 4.64 -5.98 -3.95
N LEU A 54 3.65 -5.13 -4.20
CA LEU A 54 3.36 -4.65 -5.56
C LEU A 54 4.58 -3.91 -6.14
N ALA A 55 5.17 -2.98 -5.38
CA ALA A 55 6.36 -2.25 -5.83
C ALA A 55 7.58 -3.13 -6.11
N GLN A 56 7.68 -4.29 -5.48
CA GLN A 56 8.74 -5.30 -5.73
C GLN A 56 8.41 -6.25 -6.89
N THR A 57 7.14 -6.36 -7.29
CA THR A 57 6.68 -7.34 -8.27
C THR A 57 6.59 -6.77 -9.69
N TYR A 58 6.37 -5.46 -9.80
CA TYR A 58 6.06 -4.77 -11.05
C TYR A 58 7.12 -3.72 -11.39
N ASP A 59 7.34 -3.49 -12.69
CA ASP A 59 8.22 -2.42 -13.16
C ASP A 59 7.44 -1.11 -13.16
N LEU A 60 7.31 -0.51 -11.98
CA LEU A 60 6.51 0.68 -11.80
C LEU A 60 7.12 1.89 -12.51
N VAL A 61 6.29 2.58 -13.29
CA VAL A 61 6.63 3.91 -13.80
C VAL A 61 6.57 4.96 -12.70
N ALA A 62 7.16 6.14 -12.93
CA ALA A 62 7.27 7.20 -11.91
C ALA A 62 5.92 7.57 -11.26
N THR A 63 4.86 7.68 -12.05
CA THR A 63 3.51 8.00 -11.57
C THR A 63 2.94 6.90 -10.67
N GLN A 64 3.16 5.63 -11.00
CA GLN A 64 2.73 4.49 -10.19
C GLN A 64 3.51 4.40 -8.87
N ARG A 65 4.82 4.67 -8.90
CA ARG A 65 5.65 4.75 -7.68
C ARG A 65 5.14 5.86 -6.75
N GLN A 66 4.83 7.02 -7.31
CA GLN A 66 4.31 8.14 -6.52
C GLN A 66 2.97 7.80 -5.85
N ARG A 67 2.07 7.13 -6.57
CA ARG A 67 0.80 6.64 -6.03
C ARG A 67 1.01 5.63 -4.89
N VAL A 68 1.93 4.67 -5.04
CA VAL A 68 2.28 3.72 -3.98
C VAL A 68 2.81 4.44 -2.74
N ILE A 69 3.72 5.41 -2.90
CA ILE A 69 4.26 6.21 -1.80
C ILE A 69 3.14 6.96 -1.08
N ALA A 70 2.27 7.65 -1.82
CA ALA A 70 1.15 8.39 -1.24
C ALA A 70 0.19 7.50 -0.42
N LEU A 71 -0.06 6.27 -0.88
CA LEU A 71 -0.88 5.31 -0.15
C LEU A 71 -0.20 4.78 1.11
N LEU A 72 1.12 4.52 1.06
CA LEU A 72 1.89 4.12 2.23
C LEU A 72 1.91 5.23 3.29
N ASP A 73 2.11 6.47 2.87
CA ASP A 73 2.10 7.64 3.76
C ASP A 73 0.72 7.82 4.42
N LEU A 74 -0.37 7.62 3.66
CA LEU A 74 -1.73 7.66 4.20
C LEU A 74 -1.93 6.59 5.27
N LEU A 75 -1.57 5.34 4.98
CA LEU A 75 -1.72 4.23 5.94
C LEU A 75 -0.92 4.48 7.22
N GLU A 76 0.32 4.99 7.11
CA GLU A 76 1.15 5.32 8.27
C GLU A 76 0.52 6.42 9.14
N ARG A 77 0.01 7.48 8.52
CA ARG A 77 -0.68 8.57 9.24
C ARG A 77 -1.89 8.04 10.00
N GLU A 78 -2.72 7.23 9.36
CA GLU A 78 -3.91 6.63 10.01
C GLU A 78 -3.53 5.72 11.17
N MET A 79 -2.49 4.89 11.03
CA MET A 79 -1.98 4.09 12.13
C MET A 79 -1.56 4.95 13.34
N LEU A 80 -0.84 6.05 13.09
CA LEU A 80 -0.41 6.97 14.14
C LEU A 80 -1.60 7.69 14.80
N TYR A 81 -2.59 8.13 14.01
CA TYR A 81 -3.80 8.75 14.53
C TYR A 81 -4.58 7.79 15.44
N GLN A 82 -4.75 6.54 15.02
CA GLN A 82 -5.45 5.53 15.81
C GLN A 82 -4.69 5.16 17.08
N ALA A 83 -3.36 5.02 17.02
CA ALA A 83 -2.53 4.76 18.19
C ALA A 83 -2.63 5.89 19.22
N ARG A 84 -2.62 7.16 18.76
CA ARG A 84 -2.80 8.33 19.62
C ARG A 84 -4.20 8.38 20.23
N ARG A 85 -5.25 8.03 19.46
CA ARG A 85 -6.64 7.96 19.95
C ARG A 85 -6.76 6.93 21.06
N ALA A 86 -6.18 5.75 20.87
CA ALA A 86 -6.21 4.68 21.87
C ALA A 86 -5.46 5.03 23.17
N ALA A 87 -4.37 5.80 23.09
CA ALA A 87 -3.61 6.23 24.27
C ALA A 87 -4.26 7.38 25.06
N ALA A 88 -5.28 8.04 24.49
CA ALA A 88 -6.01 9.14 25.11
C ALA A 88 -7.32 8.70 25.82
N VAL A 89 -7.63 7.40 25.76
CA VAL A 89 -8.76 6.74 26.45
C VAL A 89 -8.23 6.03 27.68
#